data_AF-A0A9N9QA87-F1
#
_entry.id   AF-A0A9N9QA87-F1
#
_cell.length_a   1.000
_cell.length_b   1.000
_cell.length_c   1.000
_cell.angle_alpha   90.00
_cell.angle_beta   90.00
_cell.angle_gamma   90.00
#
_symmetry.space_group_name_H-M   'P 1'
#
loop_
_entity.id
_entity.type
_entity.pdbx_description
1 polymer ?
#
loop_
_entity_poly.entity_id
_entity_poly.type
_entity_poly.pdbx_seq_one_letter_code
_entity_poly.pdbx_strand_id
1 'polypeptide(L)'
;MASNPKRKSERLSRRKETLIKKAYEMAFFCDVDVALVLRIRKTGKLITYNSIDIESWPPSKEQIIARNLITRSRSTCDHKILKPSIESL
;
A
#
# COMPACT_ATOMS: atom_id res chain seq x y z
N MET A 1 -33.26 -10.69 -9.88
CA MET A 1 -32.73 -10.01 -11.09
C MET A 1 -31.56 -10.79 -11.67
N ALA A 2 -31.75 -11.46 -12.80
CA ALA A 2 -30.71 -12.26 -13.45
C ALA A 2 -29.62 -11.34 -14.02
N SER A 3 -28.46 -11.34 -13.38
CA SER A 3 -27.35 -10.48 -13.79
C SER A 3 -26.61 -11.07 -14.98
N ASN A 4 -26.63 -10.39 -16.13
CA ASN A 4 -25.97 -10.82 -17.35
C ASN A 4 -24.43 -11.01 -17.14
N PRO A 5 -23.87 -12.20 -17.37
CA PRO A 5 -22.44 -12.49 -17.19
C PRO A 5 -21.51 -11.58 -17.99
N LYS A 6 -21.88 -11.21 -19.22
CA LYS A 6 -21.09 -10.30 -20.08
C LYS A 6 -20.88 -8.93 -19.41
N ARG A 7 -21.96 -8.33 -18.91
CA ARG A 7 -21.92 -7.03 -18.20
C ARG A 7 -21.07 -7.07 -16.93
N LYS A 8 -20.99 -8.21 -16.24
CA LYS A 8 -20.11 -8.35 -15.05
C LYS A 8 -18.63 -8.38 -15.42
N SER A 9 -18.29 -9.06 -16.52
CA SER A 9 -16.91 -9.13 -17.03
C SER A 9 -16.41 -7.74 -17.44
N GLU A 10 -17.21 -7.00 -18.20
CA GLU A 10 -16.91 -5.62 -18.62
C GLU A 10 -16.71 -4.69 -17.42
N ARG A 11 -17.58 -4.78 -16.41
CA ARG A 11 -17.45 -4.01 -15.17
C ARG A 11 -16.15 -4.32 -14.43
N LEU A 12 -15.75 -5.59 -14.36
CA LEU A 12 -14.50 -5.98 -13.74
C LEU A 12 -13.30 -5.44 -14.54
N SER A 13 -13.32 -5.57 -15.86
CA SER A 13 -12.24 -5.08 -16.73
C SER A 13 -12.04 -3.58 -16.57
N ARG A 14 -13.12 -2.79 -16.67
CA ARG A 14 -13.05 -1.32 -16.52
C ARG A 14 -12.55 -0.90 -15.13
N ARG A 15 -13.06 -1.51 -14.06
CA ARG A 15 -12.61 -1.20 -12.68
C ARG A 15 -11.16 -1.59 -12.45
N LYS A 16 -10.73 -2.73 -12.98
CA LYS A 16 -9.33 -3.18 -12.93
C LYS A 16 -8.41 -2.17 -13.60
N GLU A 17 -8.76 -1.74 -14.81
CA GLU A 17 -7.99 -0.75 -15.56
C GLU A 17 -7.91 0.60 -14.82
N THR A 18 -9.04 1.09 -14.29
CA THR A 18 -9.05 2.30 -13.47
C THR A 18 -8.16 2.16 -12.23
N LEU A 19 -8.20 1.01 -11.55
CA LEU A 19 -7.41 0.78 -10.35
C LEU A 19 -5.91 0.73 -10.64
N ILE A 20 -5.51 0.07 -11.73
CA ILE A 20 -4.11 0.04 -12.18
C ILE A 20 -3.64 1.46 -12.52
N LYS A 21 -4.47 2.25 -13.22
CA LYS A 21 -4.15 3.65 -13.52
C LYS A 21 -3.93 4.46 -12.22
N LYS A 22 -4.78 4.28 -11.22
CA LYS A 22 -4.63 4.96 -9.93
C LYS A 22 -3.39 4.51 -9.16
N ALA A 23 -3.05 3.22 -9.22
CA ALA A 23 -1.82 2.70 -8.63
C ALA A 23 -0.57 3.32 -9.29
N TYR A 24 -0.60 3.47 -10.63
CA TYR A 24 0.44 4.20 -11.36
C TYR A 24 0.50 5.68 -10.97
N GLU A 25 -0.65 6.38 -10.92
CA GLU A 25 -0.70 7.79 -10.51
C GLU A 25 -0.11 8.00 -9.11
N MET A 26 -0.38 7.09 -8.16
CA MET A 26 0.23 7.13 -6.82
C MET A 26 1.75 7.03 -6.91
N ALA A 27 2.27 6.05 -7.63
CA ALA A 27 3.71 5.88 -7.77
C ALA A 27 4.37 7.09 -8.45
N PHE A 28 3.77 7.58 -9.53
CA PHE A 28 4.31 8.68 -10.33
C PHE A 28 4.24 10.04 -9.63
N PHE A 29 3.10 10.38 -9.00
CA PHE A 29 2.90 11.72 -8.41
C PHE A 29 3.34 11.82 -6.95
N CYS A 30 3.38 10.71 -6.22
CA CYS A 30 3.67 10.72 -4.79
C CYS A 30 5.01 10.08 -4.43
N ASP A 31 5.80 9.61 -5.41
CA ASP A 31 7.11 8.99 -5.20
C ASP A 31 7.04 7.83 -4.18
N VAL A 32 6.08 6.92 -4.42
CA VAL A 32 5.86 5.74 -3.57
C VAL A 32 5.92 4.46 -4.38
N ASP A 33 6.52 3.42 -3.82
CA ASP A 33 6.47 2.09 -4.41
C ASP A 33 5.09 1.44 -4.15
N VAL A 34 4.47 0.93 -5.22
CA VAL A 34 3.14 0.34 -5.20
C VAL A 34 3.19 -1.08 -5.75
N ALA A 35 2.59 -2.02 -5.02
CA ALA A 35 2.28 -3.35 -5.50
C ALA A 35 0.78 -3.62 -5.31
N LEU A 36 0.13 -4.15 -6.33
CA LEU A 36 -1.28 -4.49 -6.34
C LEU A 36 -1.48 -5.94 -6.77
N VAL A 37 -2.20 -6.70 -5.95
CA VAL A 37 -2.58 -8.09 -6.26
C VAL A 37 -4.10 -8.21 -6.23
N LEU A 38 -4.68 -8.64 -7.35
CA LEU A 38 -6.11 -8.87 -7.49
C LEU A 38 -6.38 -10.36 -7.69
N ARG A 39 -7.15 -10.97 -6.80
CA ARG A 39 -7.67 -12.33 -6.97
C ARG A 39 -9.10 -12.31 -7.47
N ILE A 40 -9.32 -12.85 -8.67
CA ILE A 40 -10.67 -13.06 -9.20
C ILE A 40 -11.30 -14.23 -8.42
N ARG A 41 -12.18 -13.93 -7.45
CA ARG A 41 -12.78 -14.94 -6.57
C ARG A 41 -13.41 -16.13 -7.31
N LYS A 42 -13.99 -15.88 -8.48
CA LYS A 42 -14.66 -16.90 -9.28
C LYS A 42 -13.71 -17.91 -9.94
N THR A 43 -12.53 -17.46 -10.37
CA THR A 43 -11.61 -18.27 -11.18
C THR A 43 -10.30 -18.56 -10.44
N GLY A 44 -10.07 -17.94 -9.29
CA GLY A 44 -8.78 -17.99 -8.59
C GLY A 44 -7.67 -17.19 -9.26
N LYS A 45 -7.86 -16.71 -10.50
CA LYS A 45 -6.83 -16.01 -11.27
C LYS A 45 -6.30 -14.79 -10.52
N LEU A 46 -4.99 -14.71 -10.42
CA LEU A 46 -4.26 -13.56 -9.91
C LEU A 46 -3.92 -12.61 -11.05
N ILE A 47 -4.03 -11.32 -10.77
CA ILE A 47 -3.54 -10.23 -11.63
C ILE A 47 -2.67 -9.37 -10.74
N THR A 48 -1.45 -9.10 -11.19
CA THR A 48 -0.47 -8.30 -10.46
C THR A 48 -0.15 -7.02 -11.21
N TYR A 49 0.21 -6.00 -10.45
CA TYR A 49 0.82 -4.76 -10.93
C TYR A 49 1.88 -4.33 -9.92
N ASN A 50 3.05 -3.97 -10.41
CA ASN A 50 4.13 -3.40 -9.62
C ASN A 50 4.56 -2.08 -10.27
N SER A 51 4.80 -1.04 -9.46
CA SER A 51 5.32 0.24 -9.95
C SER A 51 6.81 0.17 -10.30
N ILE A 52 7.53 -0.75 -9.67
CA ILE A 52 8.96 -0.99 -9.85
C ILE A 52 9.22 -2.46 -10.16
N ASP A 53 10.23 -2.69 -10.99
CA ASP A 53 10.66 -4.02 -11.42
C ASP A 53 11.96 -4.39 -10.70
N ILE A 54 11.84 -4.67 -9.39
CA ILE A 54 12.94 -5.18 -8.57
C ILE A 54 12.52 -6.50 -7.92
N GLU A 55 13.43 -7.48 -7.86
CA GLU A 55 13.14 -8.82 -7.31
C GLU A 55 12.68 -8.79 -5.86
N SER A 56 13.13 -7.81 -5.08
CA SER A 56 12.78 -7.65 -3.67
C SER A 56 11.43 -6.95 -3.44
N TRP A 57 10.69 -6.60 -4.49
CA TRP A 57 9.40 -5.92 -4.40
C TRP A 57 8.26 -6.77 -4.97
N PRO A 58 7.10 -6.87 -4.28
CA PRO A 58 6.83 -6.35 -2.93
C PRO A 58 7.53 -7.14 -1.82
N PRO A 59 7.75 -6.52 -0.64
CA PRO A 59 8.24 -7.24 0.53
C PRO A 59 7.27 -8.35 0.96
N SER A 60 7.83 -9.39 1.57
CA SER A 60 7.03 -10.47 2.16
C SER A 60 6.15 -9.95 3.31
N LYS A 61 5.12 -10.72 3.68
CA LYS A 61 4.25 -10.36 4.81
C LYS A 61 5.04 -10.22 6.11
N GLU A 62 6.02 -11.08 6.32
CA GLU A 62 6.91 -11.09 7.48
C GLU A 62 7.78 -9.83 7.48
N GLN A 63 8.33 -9.44 6.33
CA GLN A 63 9.10 -8.19 6.19
C GLN A 63 8.24 -6.95 6.47
N ILE A 64 6.99 -6.93 5.99
CA ILE A 64 6.04 -5.84 6.29
C ILE A 64 5.77 -5.76 7.80
N ILE A 65 5.49 -6.89 8.44
CA ILE A 65 5.23 -6.93 9.89
C ILE A 65 6.44 -6.44 10.67
N ALA A 66 7.64 -6.96 10.37
CA ALA A 66 8.87 -6.57 11.05
C ALA A 66 9.13 -5.05 10.96
N ARG A 67 8.96 -4.46 9.77
CA ARG A 67 9.17 -3.02 9.54
C ARG A 67 8.15 -2.15 10.29
N ASN A 68 6.90 -2.61 10.38
CA ASN A 68 5.83 -1.91 11.11
C ASN A 68 6.02 -1.94 12.64
N LEU A 69 6.67 -2.98 13.17
CA LEU A 69 6.98 -3.07 14.60
C LEU A 69 8.13 -2.13 15.00
N ILE A 70 9.16 -2.00 14.16
CA ILE A 70 10.30 -1.09 14.38
C ILE A 70 9.88 0.37 14.31
N THR A 71 8.95 0.72 13.41
CA THR A 71 8.49 2.11 13.26
C THR A 71 7.63 2.59 14.43
N ARG A 72 6.84 1.70 15.06
CA ARG A 72 6.04 2.04 16.24
C ARG A 72 6.85 2.30 17.51
N SER A 73 8.04 1.72 17.66
CA SER A 73 8.91 1.97 18.83
C SER A 73 9.70 3.28 18.74
N ARG A 74 9.85 3.86 17.54
CA ARG A 74 10.52 5.16 17.34
C ARG A 74 9.63 6.37 17.63
N SER A 75 8.30 6.23 17.59
CA SER A 75 7.35 7.32 17.86
C SER A 75 7.10 7.61 19.35
N THR A 76 7.67 6.83 20.28
CA THR A 76 7.54 7.05 21.73
C THR A 76 8.74 7.75 22.37
N CYS A 77 9.75 8.12 21.59
CA CYS A 77 10.97 8.72 22.09
C CYS A 77 11.21 10.08 21.42
N ASP A 78 10.35 11.07 21.65
CA ASP A 78 10.71 12.50 21.50
C ASP A 78 9.63 13.41 22.12
N HIS A 79 9.84 13.78 23.38
CA HIS A 79 9.87 15.15 23.91
C HIS A 79 9.73 15.13 25.45
N LYS A 80 10.86 14.92 26.13
CA LYS A 80 11.08 15.64 27.39
C LYS A 80 12.34 16.48 27.18
N ILE A 81 12.16 17.64 26.54
CA ILE A 81 13.09 18.75 26.74
C ILE A 81 13.00 19.07 28.24
N LEU A 82 14.03 18.69 28.98
CA LEU A 82 14.27 19.21 30.31
C LEU A 82 14.51 20.72 30.15
N LYS A 83 13.53 21.55 30.51
CA LYS A 83 13.77 22.98 30.67
C LYS A 83 14.83 23.15 31.77
N PRO A 84 15.95 23.84 31.54
CA PRO A 84 16.82 24.22 32.63
C PRO A 84 16.08 25.25 33.48
N SER A 85 15.87 24.92 34.76
CA SER A 85 15.38 25.86 35.77
C SER A 85 16.52 26.83 36.05
N ILE A 86 16.43 28.03 35.51
CA ILE A 86 17.25 29.17 35.93
C ILE A 86 16.25 30.27 36.30
N GLU A 87 15.96 30.39 37.59
CA GLU A 87 15.60 31.67 38.18
C GLU A 87 16.56 31.91 39.34
N SER A 88 17.49 32.81 39.06
CA SER A 88 18.30 33.55 40.01
C SER A 88 17.54 34.81 40.41
N LEU A 89 17.30 35.00 41.70
CA LEU A 89 17.42 36.26 42.45
C LEU A 89 17.39 35.96 43.95
#